data_AF-A0A3R7MJI6-F1
#
_entry.id   AF-A0A3R7MJI6-F1
#
_cell.length_a   1.000
_cell.length_b   1.000
_cell.length_c   1.000
_cell.angle_alpha   90.00
_cell.angle_beta   90.00
_cell.angle_gamma   90.00
#
_symmetry.space_group_name_H-M   'P 1'
#
loop_
_entity.id
_entity.type
_entity.pdbx_description
1 polymer ?
#
loop_
_entity_poly.entity_id
_entity_poly.type
_entity_poly.pdbx_seq_one_letter_code
_entity_poly.pdbx_strand_id
1 'polypeptide(L)'
;MATVGVKAVDVIDFFPDVGDDLSKITWGHAINDKDLLQSSIDNATIMMLEADVSPGRLIGQSPDDPHIPIMAHPPYETSNLSLEMWIDEVIKANENGKNKGAKLDFKSLSIVKYSLEY
;
A
#
# COMPACT_ATOMS: atom_id res chain seq x y z
N MET A 1 7.40 -24.73 22.48
CA MET A 1 7.18 -24.17 21.13
C MET A 1 8.09 -22.97 21.00
N ALA A 2 9.06 -23.01 20.09
CA ALA A 2 9.92 -21.85 19.84
C ALA A 2 9.12 -20.83 19.03
N THR A 3 8.95 -19.63 19.58
CA THR A 3 8.55 -18.46 18.82
C THR A 3 9.63 -18.22 17.76
N VAL A 4 9.31 -18.49 16.49
CA VAL A 4 10.14 -18.02 15.38
C VAL A 4 10.01 -16.50 15.40
N GLY A 5 11.02 -15.82 15.94
CA GLY A 5 11.13 -14.38 15.80
C GLY A 5 11.27 -14.08 14.32
N VAL A 6 10.27 -13.42 13.73
CA VAL A 6 10.38 -12.90 12.37
C VAL A 6 11.53 -11.89 12.39
N LYS A 7 12.65 -12.23 11.76
CA LYS A 7 13.74 -11.28 11.54
C LYS A 7 13.15 -10.15 10.71
N ALA A 8 13.24 -8.92 11.21
CA ALA A 8 12.88 -7.75 10.42
C ALA A 8 13.71 -7.77 9.12
N VAL A 9 13.05 -7.54 7.99
CA VAL A 9 13.70 -7.45 6.68
C VAL A 9 14.49 -6.13 6.65
N ASP A 10 15.78 -6.21 6.35
CA ASP A 10 16.59 -5.01 6.10
C ASP A 10 16.23 -4.46 4.71
N VAL A 11 16.25 -3.14 4.56
CA VAL A 11 16.00 -2.48 3.26
C VAL A 11 17.01 -2.97 2.22
N ILE A 12 18.26 -3.22 2.63
CA ILE A 12 19.31 -3.73 1.74
C ILE A 12 19.06 -5.19 1.36
N ASP A 13 18.50 -6.00 2.27
CA ASP A 13 18.10 -7.38 1.96
C ASP A 13 16.92 -7.41 0.95
N PHE A 14 16.03 -6.41 0.99
CA PHE A 14 14.87 -6.32 0.08
C PHE A 14 15.20 -5.67 -1.27
N PHE A 15 16.09 -4.68 -1.28
CA PHE A 15 16.52 -3.92 -2.46
C PHE A 15 18.05 -3.96 -2.63
N PRO A 16 18.64 -5.10 -3.00
CA PRO A 16 20.09 -5.29 -3.00
C PRO A 16 20.84 -4.30 -3.92
N ASP A 17 20.20 -3.86 -5.00
CA ASP A 17 20.82 -2.99 -6.01
C ASP A 17 21.14 -1.57 -5.49
N VAL A 18 20.57 -1.15 -4.36
CA VAL A 18 20.89 0.17 -3.78
C VAL A 18 22.26 0.19 -3.08
N GLY A 19 22.74 -0.99 -2.64
CA GLY A 19 23.93 -1.12 -1.81
C GLY A 19 23.80 -0.33 -0.52
N ASP A 20 24.85 0.40 -0.14
CA ASP A 20 24.89 1.21 1.10
C ASP A 20 24.25 2.60 0.94
N ASP A 21 23.64 2.92 -0.21
CA ASP A 21 23.06 4.22 -0.51
C ASP A 21 21.54 4.14 -0.66
N LEU A 22 20.85 4.30 0.48
CA LEU A 22 19.39 4.26 0.55
C LEU A 22 18.70 5.43 -0.17
N SER A 23 19.43 6.48 -0.58
CA SER A 23 18.85 7.59 -1.35
C SER A 23 18.46 7.19 -2.77
N LYS A 24 18.94 6.04 -3.25
CA LYS A 24 18.58 5.46 -4.56
C LYS A 24 17.19 4.84 -4.59
N ILE A 25 16.53 4.66 -3.44
CA ILE A 25 15.15 4.14 -3.38
C ILE A 25 14.21 5.14 -4.07
N THR A 26 13.51 4.66 -5.09
CA THR A 26 12.54 5.45 -5.85
C THR A 26 11.10 5.17 -5.39
N TRP A 27 10.23 6.15 -5.61
CA TRP A 27 8.88 6.17 -5.04
C TRP A 27 7.85 6.48 -6.12
N GLY A 28 6.76 5.71 -6.12
CA GLY A 28 5.52 6.09 -6.74
C GLY A 28 4.63 6.74 -5.69
N HIS A 29 4.17 7.97 -5.96
CA HIS A 29 3.42 8.80 -5.02
C HIS A 29 1.92 8.75 -5.33
N ALA A 30 1.09 8.72 -4.27
CA ALA A 30 -0.37 8.76 -4.35
C ALA A 30 -0.97 7.69 -5.28
N ILE A 31 -0.51 6.45 -5.16
CA ILE A 31 -0.98 5.29 -5.93
C ILE A 31 -2.33 4.81 -5.35
N ASN A 32 -3.36 5.61 -5.62
CA ASN A 32 -4.69 5.48 -5.01
C ASN A 32 -5.75 4.83 -5.91
N ASP A 33 -5.36 4.43 -7.12
CA ASP A 33 -6.26 3.92 -8.16
C ASP A 33 -5.79 2.56 -8.67
N LYS A 34 -6.73 1.69 -9.09
CA LYS A 34 -6.41 0.33 -9.57
C LYS A 34 -5.44 0.30 -10.75
N ASP A 35 -5.67 1.14 -11.76
CA ASP A 35 -4.85 1.14 -12.98
C ASP A 35 -3.47 1.73 -12.69
N LEU A 36 -3.42 2.76 -11.82
CA LEU A 36 -2.17 3.34 -11.35
C LEU A 36 -1.37 2.33 -10.51
N LEU A 37 -2.03 1.53 -9.66
CA LEU A 37 -1.39 0.47 -8.89
C LEU A 37 -0.77 -0.58 -9.81
N GLN A 38 -1.52 -1.09 -10.78
CA GLN A 38 -1.03 -2.11 -11.70
C GLN A 38 0.18 -1.60 -12.52
N SER A 39 0.06 -0.40 -13.10
CA SER A 39 1.16 0.21 -13.86
C SER A 39 2.40 0.51 -13.00
N SER A 40 2.22 0.86 -11.73
CA SER A 40 3.33 1.09 -10.79
C SER A 40 4.00 -0.20 -10.32
N ILE A 41 3.23 -1.28 -10.15
CA ILE A 41 3.74 -2.63 -9.90
C ILE A 41 4.60 -3.09 -11.09
N ASP A 42 4.14 -2.87 -12.31
CA ASP A 42 4.85 -3.32 -13.52
C ASP A 42 6.06 -2.44 -13.88
N ASN A 43 6.14 -1.23 -13.32
CA ASN A 43 7.26 -0.34 -13.56
C ASN A 43 8.48 -0.69 -12.69
N ALA A 44 9.54 -1.23 -13.30
CA ALA A 44 10.78 -1.61 -12.62
C ALA A 44 11.52 -0.42 -11.97
N THR A 45 11.26 0.83 -12.39
CA THR A 45 11.92 2.01 -11.80
C THR A 45 11.23 2.54 -10.55
N ILE A 46 10.08 1.98 -10.16
CA ILE A 46 9.38 2.32 -8.91
C ILE A 46 9.64 1.21 -7.89
N MET A 47 10.33 1.54 -6.79
CA MET A 47 10.68 0.54 -5.76
C MET A 47 9.67 0.53 -4.62
N MET A 48 9.26 1.72 -4.16
CA MET A 48 8.26 1.90 -3.11
C MET A 48 6.95 2.40 -3.70
N LEU A 49 5.86 1.74 -3.32
CA LEU A 49 4.49 2.16 -3.63
C LEU A 49 3.94 2.91 -2.42
N GLU A 50 3.59 4.17 -2.61
CA GLU A 50 2.99 5.01 -1.59
C GLU A 50 1.53 5.29 -1.94
N ALA A 51 0.65 5.16 -0.95
CA ALA A 51 -0.77 5.41 -1.11
C ALA A 51 -1.39 6.03 0.14
N ASP A 52 -2.41 6.85 -0.09
CA ASP A 52 -3.14 7.59 0.94
C ASP A 52 -4.29 6.75 1.48
N VAL A 53 -4.39 6.60 2.79
CA VAL A 53 -5.47 5.83 3.41
C VAL A 53 -6.46 6.77 4.10
N SER A 54 -7.69 6.77 3.63
CA SER A 54 -8.80 7.60 4.16
C SER A 54 -10.03 6.74 4.49
N PRO A 55 -10.89 7.18 5.43
CA PRO A 55 -12.21 6.60 5.59
C PRO A 55 -13.09 6.96 4.38
N GLY A 56 -13.76 5.98 3.79
CA GLY A 56 -14.64 6.23 2.66
C GLY A 56 -15.33 4.98 2.15
N ARG A 57 -15.77 5.00 0.89
CA ARG A 57 -16.53 3.91 0.26
C ARG A 57 -15.96 3.52 -1.09
N LEU A 58 -16.21 2.28 -1.50
CA LEU A 58 -15.97 1.87 -2.88
C LEU A 58 -17.00 2.50 -3.81
N ILE A 59 -16.57 2.82 -5.04
CA ILE A 59 -17.49 3.27 -6.09
C ILE A 59 -18.62 2.25 -6.28
N GLY A 60 -19.86 2.72 -6.23
CA GLY A 60 -21.06 1.89 -6.37
C GLY A 60 -21.71 1.46 -5.04
N GLN A 61 -21.06 1.71 -3.89
CA GLN A 61 -21.68 1.51 -2.58
C GLN A 61 -22.72 2.59 -2.26
N SER A 62 -23.71 2.23 -1.44
CA SER A 62 -24.75 3.12 -0.94
C SER A 62 -24.16 4.16 0.03
N PRO A 63 -24.72 5.38 0.11
CA PRO A 63 -24.39 6.32 1.18
C PRO A 63 -24.61 5.77 2.59
N ASP A 64 -25.49 4.76 2.74
CA ASP A 64 -25.77 4.11 4.02
C ASP A 64 -24.76 3.02 4.39
N ASP A 65 -23.90 2.61 3.44
CA ASP A 65 -22.84 1.63 3.72
C ASP A 65 -21.80 2.25 4.67
N PRO A 66 -21.22 1.44 5.58
CA PRO A 66 -20.20 1.93 6.51
C PRO A 66 -18.94 2.36 5.76
N HIS A 67 -18.24 3.34 6.33
CA HIS A 67 -16.90 3.69 5.84
C HIS A 67 -15.91 2.57 6.11
N ILE A 68 -15.06 2.31 5.11
CA ILE A 68 -13.93 1.39 5.19
C ILE A 68 -12.63 2.15 4.86
N PRO A 69 -11.44 1.58 5.15
CA PRO A 69 -10.18 2.12 4.66
C PRO A 69 -10.11 2.00 3.14
N ILE A 70 -10.08 3.15 2.46
CA ILE A 70 -9.92 3.26 1.02
C ILE A 70 -8.63 3.97 0.65
N MET A 71 -8.13 3.68 -0.55
CA MET A 71 -7.00 4.38 -1.12
C MET A 71 -7.49 5.70 -1.73
N ALA A 72 -7.30 6.80 -1.00
CA ALA A 72 -7.78 8.12 -1.39
C ALA A 72 -7.10 9.25 -0.61
N HIS A 73 -6.66 10.28 -1.33
CA HIS A 73 -6.26 11.55 -0.74
C HIS A 73 -7.50 12.43 -0.49
N PRO A 74 -7.63 13.13 0.66
CA PRO A 74 -8.68 14.13 0.85
C PRO A 74 -8.68 15.20 -0.27
N PRO A 75 -9.85 15.70 -0.70
CA PRO A 75 -11.18 15.52 -0.10
C PRO A 75 -11.96 14.31 -0.65
N TYR A 76 -11.32 13.37 -1.34
CA TYR A 76 -12.03 12.22 -1.90
C TYR A 76 -12.46 11.24 -0.78
N GLU A 77 -13.76 10.93 -0.75
CA GLU A 77 -14.36 9.96 0.18
C GLU A 77 -14.83 8.67 -0.54
N THR A 78 -14.53 8.56 -1.83
CA THR A 78 -14.79 7.37 -2.63
C THR A 78 -13.54 6.97 -3.43
N SER A 79 -13.36 5.67 -3.63
CA SER A 79 -12.27 5.12 -4.43
C SER A 79 -12.72 3.86 -5.15
N ASN A 80 -12.08 3.50 -6.26
CA ASN A 80 -12.25 2.15 -6.83
C ASN A 80 -11.40 1.10 -6.09
N LEU A 81 -10.56 1.50 -5.13
CA LEU A 81 -9.56 0.66 -4.50
C LEU A 81 -9.61 0.78 -2.97
N SER A 82 -9.86 -0.33 -2.28
CA SER A 82 -9.77 -0.39 -0.81
C SER A 82 -8.32 -0.65 -0.36
N LEU A 83 -8.03 -0.42 0.92
CA LEU A 83 -6.74 -0.82 1.51
C LEU A 83 -6.47 -2.31 1.37
N GLU A 84 -7.47 -3.15 1.65
CA GLU A 84 -7.37 -4.60 1.52
C GLU A 84 -6.99 -5.01 0.09
N MET A 85 -7.73 -4.50 -0.90
CA MET A 85 -7.43 -4.78 -2.31
C MET A 85 -6.01 -4.34 -2.70
N TRP A 86 -5.58 -3.17 -2.23
CA TRP A 86 -4.24 -2.65 -2.54
C TRP A 86 -3.15 -3.55 -1.93
N ILE A 87 -3.30 -3.96 -0.67
CA ILE A 87 -2.35 -4.84 0.02
C ILE A 87 -2.30 -6.20 -0.66
N ASP A 88 -3.44 -6.78 -1.02
CA ASP A 88 -3.52 -8.05 -1.74
C ASP A 88 -2.76 -8.00 -3.07
N GLU A 89 -2.91 -6.93 -3.85
CA GLU A 89 -2.19 -6.79 -5.11
C GLU A 89 -0.68 -6.61 -4.90
N VAL A 90 -0.24 -5.88 -3.86
CA VAL A 90 1.18 -5.76 -3.53
C VAL A 90 1.77 -7.10 -3.06
N ILE A 91 1.04 -7.87 -2.25
CA ILE A 91 1.45 -9.22 -1.84
C ILE A 91 1.59 -10.13 -3.07
N LYS A 92 0.55 -10.21 -3.91
CA LYS A 92 0.58 -11.01 -5.15
C LYS A 92 1.73 -10.60 -6.05
N ALA A 93 2.00 -9.30 -6.20
CA ALA A 93 3.13 -8.81 -6.98
C ALA A 93 4.46 -9.32 -6.42
N ASN A 94 4.63 -9.28 -5.10
CA ASN A 94 5.86 -9.73 -4.44
C ASN A 94 6.05 -11.24 -4.47
N GLU A 95 4.97 -12.03 -4.36
CA GLU A 95 5.00 -13.48 -4.59
C GLU A 95 5.44 -13.82 -6.03
N ASN A 96 5.17 -12.92 -6.98
CA ASN A 96 5.61 -13.02 -8.37
C ASN A 96 6.97 -12.32 -8.63
N GLY A 97 7.73 -11.98 -7.59
CA GLY A 97 9.10 -11.46 -7.70
C GLY A 97 9.22 -9.99 -8.13
N LYS A 98 8.17 -9.18 -7.95
CA LYS A 98 8.21 -7.74 -8.31
C LYS A 98 8.97 -6.88 -7.29
N ASN A 99 9.17 -7.37 -6.07
CA ASN A 99 9.88 -6.72 -4.97
C ASN A 99 9.52 -5.24 -4.79
N LYS A 100 8.26 -4.98 -4.44
CA LYS A 100 7.69 -3.65 -4.16
C LYS A 100 7.56 -3.45 -2.66
N GLY A 101 8.16 -2.38 -2.15
CA GLY A 101 7.90 -1.92 -0.80
C GLY A 101 6.63 -1.08 -0.74
N ALA A 102 6.07 -0.92 0.45
CA ALA A 102 4.82 -0.20 0.68
C ALA A 102 4.99 0.89 1.73
N LYS A 103 4.40 2.07 1.48
CA LYS A 103 4.17 3.13 2.47
C LYS A 103 2.69 3.49 2.47
N LEU A 104 2.06 3.39 3.63
CA LEU A 104 0.67 3.79 3.85
C LEU A 104 0.64 5.16 4.54
N ASP A 105 0.16 6.19 3.84
CA ASP A 105 -0.04 7.53 4.39
C ASP A 105 -1.46 7.66 4.95
N PHE A 106 -1.63 7.27 6.21
CA PHE A 106 -2.91 7.37 6.91
C PHE A 106 -3.28 8.83 7.18
N LYS A 107 -4.42 9.27 6.63
CA LYS A 107 -4.88 10.66 6.72
C LYS A 107 -5.63 10.99 8.00
N SER A 108 -5.84 9.99 8.87
CA SER A 108 -6.40 10.18 10.20
C SER A 108 -6.02 9.02 11.13
N LEU A 109 -5.95 9.28 12.44
CA LEU A 109 -5.73 8.22 13.44
C LEU A 109 -6.91 7.25 13.53
N SER A 110 -8.14 7.72 13.28
CA SER A 110 -9.33 6.87 13.31
C SER A 110 -9.23 5.74 12.31
N ILE A 111 -8.73 6.00 11.10
CA ILE A 111 -8.67 4.97 10.05
C ILE A 111 -7.60 3.91 10.35
N VAL A 112 -6.50 4.27 11.03
CA VAL A 112 -5.46 3.31 11.45
C VAL A 112 -6.07 2.18 12.29
N LYS A 113 -6.96 2.54 13.23
CA LYS A 113 -7.65 1.54 14.05
C LYS A 113 -8.49 0.58 13.20
N TYR A 114 -9.33 1.12 12.31
CA TYR A 114 -10.17 0.31 11.43
C TYR A 114 -9.37 -0.59 10.49
N SER A 115 -8.17 -0.15 10.08
CA SER A 115 -7.25 -0.95 9.27
C SER A 115 -6.62 -2.15 9.98
N LEU A 116 -6.73 -2.25 11.31
CA LEU A 116 -6.16 -3.33 12.11
C LEU A 116 -7.22 -4.30 12.67
N GLU A 117 -8.50 -3.96 12.54
CA GLU A 117 -9.62 -4.71 13.15
C GLU A 117 -10.30 -5.69 12.18
N TYR A 118 -9.78 -5.82 10.95
CA TYR A 118 -10.28 -6.74 9.92
C TYR A 118 -9.31 -7.91 9.69
#